data_AF-A0A7S4I4B6-F1
#
_entry.id   AF-A0A7S4I4B6-F1
#
_cell.length_a   1.000
_cell.length_b   1.000
_cell.length_c   1.000
_cell.angle_alpha   90.00
_cell.angle_beta   90.00
_cell.angle_gamma   90.00
#
_symmetry.space_group_name_H-M   'P 1'
#
loop_
_entity.id
_entity.type
_entity.pdbx_description
1 polymer ?
#
loop_
_entity_poly.entity_id
_entity_poly.type
_entity_poly.pdbx_seq_one_letter_code
_entity_poly.pdbx_strand_id
1 'polypeptide(L)'
;FFIAYCMGDAALFEAQKKEFEQFTNLYHEKLTRMYLKPVSEEEASFDQRIHAIWDEWDVSQRAEFIQKSFDQLREKQVNKEVIVLAKTCPELVNPRILAEDPESISKFLTAAAMGTENQPSYPWFKQVIESVSGLLDDLGWDLWKTFTDKATKKKYTKQLMFAQRTMYINQVATFMVANFCGEFTGQGAMKSNAGVCVHCSKPMLKKKRCARCKKVNYCSKECQLNHWPSHRGVCK
;
A
#
# COMPACT_ATOMS: atom_id res chain seq x y z
N PHE A 1 -7.19 -16.18 -7.35
CA PHE A 1 -8.35 -15.34 -7.67
C PHE A 1 -8.23 -14.48 -8.93
N PHE A 2 -7.08 -14.36 -9.63
CA PHE A 2 -7.09 -13.84 -11.02
C PHE A 2 -6.54 -14.76 -12.13
N ILE A 3 -7.24 -14.73 -13.27
CA ILE A 3 -7.02 -15.39 -14.57
C ILE A 3 -7.05 -16.94 -14.58
N ALA A 4 -7.26 -17.61 -13.45
CA ALA A 4 -7.41 -19.08 -13.47
C ALA A 4 -8.71 -19.56 -14.17
N TYR A 5 -9.69 -18.65 -14.35
CA TYR A 5 -10.99 -18.98 -14.95
C TYR A 5 -11.30 -18.22 -16.24
N CYS A 6 -10.34 -17.58 -16.90
CA CYS A 6 -10.56 -16.83 -18.17
C CYS A 6 -10.90 -17.74 -19.39
N MET A 7 -11.74 -18.75 -19.20
CA MET A 7 -12.32 -19.56 -20.26
C MET A 7 -13.84 -19.35 -20.22
N GLY A 8 -14.32 -18.19 -20.67
CA GLY A 8 -15.75 -17.89 -20.64
C GLY A 8 -16.18 -16.75 -21.57
N ASP A 9 -17.48 -16.69 -21.82
CA ASP A 9 -18.16 -15.68 -22.64
C ASP A 9 -18.37 -14.34 -21.88
N ALA A 10 -19.20 -13.45 -22.43
CA ALA A 10 -19.51 -12.16 -21.83
C ALA A 10 -20.10 -12.25 -20.41
N ALA A 11 -20.79 -13.34 -20.05
CA ALA A 11 -21.40 -13.49 -18.73
C ALA A 11 -20.35 -13.65 -17.63
N LEU A 12 -19.26 -14.39 -17.92
CA LEU A 12 -18.15 -14.53 -16.98
C LEU A 12 -17.45 -13.18 -16.73
N PHE A 13 -17.23 -12.39 -17.77
CA PHE A 13 -16.67 -11.05 -17.64
C PHE A 13 -17.52 -10.19 -16.70
N GLU A 14 -18.84 -10.14 -16.92
CA GLU A 14 -19.73 -9.33 -16.09
C GLU A 14 -19.74 -9.81 -14.63
N ALA A 15 -19.69 -11.13 -14.39
CA ALA A 15 -19.60 -11.67 -13.05
C ALA A 15 -18.31 -11.24 -12.33
N GLN A 16 -17.15 -11.34 -12.99
CA GLN A 16 -15.86 -10.94 -12.42
C GLN A 16 -15.78 -9.43 -12.18
N LYS A 17 -16.26 -8.64 -13.15
CA LYS A 17 -16.30 -7.19 -13.01
C LYS A 17 -17.18 -6.78 -11.83
N LYS A 18 -18.35 -7.41 -11.67
CA LYS A 18 -19.26 -7.16 -10.55
C LYS A 18 -18.63 -7.53 -9.20
N GLU A 19 -17.89 -8.64 -9.13
CA GLU A 19 -17.14 -9.02 -7.93
C GLU A 19 -16.14 -7.93 -7.53
N PHE A 20 -15.37 -7.41 -8.49
CA PHE A 20 -14.45 -6.30 -8.25
C PHE A 20 -15.13 -5.01 -7.83
N GLU A 21 -16.27 -4.68 -8.43
CA GLU A 21 -17.08 -3.53 -8.04
C GLU A 21 -17.61 -3.67 -6.61
N GLN A 22 -18.04 -4.86 -6.20
CA GLN A 22 -18.48 -5.13 -4.83
C GLN A 22 -17.35 -4.94 -3.81
N PHE A 23 -16.16 -5.49 -4.08
CA PHE A 23 -14.99 -5.26 -3.22
C PHE A 23 -14.56 -3.79 -3.22
N THR A 24 -14.57 -3.14 -4.38
CA THR A 24 -14.28 -1.72 -4.51
C THR A 24 -15.20 -0.90 -3.62
N ASN A 25 -16.52 -1.11 -3.71
CA ASN A 25 -17.51 -0.35 -2.94
C ASN A 25 -17.29 -0.48 -1.43
N LEU A 26 -16.97 -1.70 -0.95
CA LEU A 26 -16.66 -1.95 0.46
C LEU A 26 -15.47 -1.12 0.95
N TYR A 27 -14.37 -1.08 0.19
CA TYR A 27 -13.18 -0.32 0.56
C TYR A 27 -13.37 1.18 0.35
N HIS A 28 -14.06 1.57 -0.72
CA HIS A 28 -14.31 2.96 -1.06
C HIS A 28 -15.17 3.65 0.00
N GLU A 29 -16.26 3.03 0.45
CA GLU A 29 -17.09 3.58 1.53
C GLU A 29 -16.27 3.81 2.80
N LYS A 30 -15.44 2.83 3.17
CA LYS A 30 -14.57 2.91 4.33
C LYS A 30 -13.52 4.02 4.18
N LEU A 31 -12.86 4.10 3.01
CA LEU A 31 -11.87 5.12 2.70
C LEU A 31 -12.47 6.51 2.78
N THR A 32 -13.56 6.75 2.07
CA THR A 32 -14.27 8.04 2.02
C THR A 32 -14.70 8.49 3.41
N ARG A 33 -15.22 7.57 4.23
CA ARG A 33 -15.60 7.87 5.62
C ARG A 33 -14.42 8.28 6.49
N MET A 34 -13.24 7.69 6.30
CA MET A 34 -12.06 7.98 7.11
C MET A 34 -11.29 9.22 6.61
N TYR A 35 -11.28 9.45 5.29
CA TYR A 35 -10.41 10.45 4.65
C TYR A 35 -11.14 11.78 4.35
N LEU A 36 -12.36 11.72 3.79
CA LEU A 36 -13.08 12.93 3.36
C LEU A 36 -13.95 13.55 4.45
N LYS A 37 -14.30 12.81 5.50
CA LYS A 37 -15.21 13.31 6.54
C LYS A 37 -14.42 13.96 7.69
N PRO A 38 -14.43 15.30 7.82
CA PRO A 38 -13.88 15.95 9.01
C PRO A 38 -14.71 15.54 10.25
N VAL A 39 -14.03 15.44 11.39
CA VAL A 39 -14.66 15.06 12.66
C VAL A 39 -15.48 16.24 13.23
N SER A 40 -15.05 17.48 12.97
CA SER A 40 -15.76 18.74 13.25
C SER A 40 -15.29 19.85 12.29
N GLU A 41 -16.01 20.98 12.23
CA GLU A 41 -15.61 22.16 11.43
C GLU A 41 -14.32 22.84 11.93
N GLU A 42 -13.94 22.55 13.17
CA GLU A 42 -12.77 23.12 13.85
C GLU A 42 -11.53 22.21 13.74
N GLU A 43 -11.69 20.94 13.34
CA GLU A 43 -10.59 19.98 13.21
C GLU A 43 -9.89 20.12 11.85
N ALA A 44 -8.55 20.07 11.87
CA ALA A 44 -7.74 20.03 10.66
C ALA A 44 -8.19 18.87 9.75
N SER A 45 -8.20 19.12 8.43
CA SER A 45 -8.52 18.09 7.45
C SER A 45 -7.56 16.90 7.58
N PHE A 46 -8.00 15.73 7.12
CA PHE A 46 -7.14 14.54 7.14
C PHE A 46 -5.81 14.81 6.42
N ASP A 47 -5.87 15.56 5.31
CA ASP A 47 -4.71 15.97 4.53
C ASP A 47 -3.74 16.86 5.33
N GLN A 48 -4.26 17.86 6.04
CA GLN A 48 -3.43 18.71 6.90
C GLN A 48 -2.71 17.88 7.97
N ARG A 49 -3.38 16.86 8.52
CA ARG A 49 -2.79 15.94 9.50
C ARG A 49 -1.76 15.01 8.88
N ILE A 50 -1.98 14.52 7.66
CA ILE A 50 -0.96 13.75 6.91
C ILE A 50 0.29 14.62 6.76
N HIS A 51 0.16 15.83 6.22
CA HIS A 51 1.30 16.70 5.97
C HIS A 51 2.11 16.99 7.23
N ALA A 52 1.44 17.23 8.37
CA ALA A 52 2.10 17.45 9.64
C ALA A 52 3.03 16.31 10.07
N ILE A 53 2.69 15.05 9.77
CA ILE A 53 3.54 13.88 10.07
C ILE A 53 4.51 13.60 8.92
N TRP A 54 4.02 13.67 7.69
CA TRP A 54 4.75 13.25 6.50
C TRP A 54 5.99 14.12 6.28
N ASP A 55 5.92 15.42 6.57
CA ASP A 55 7.02 16.37 6.44
C ASP A 55 8.16 16.09 7.44
N GLU A 56 7.87 15.49 8.59
CA GLU A 56 8.89 15.07 9.57
C GLU A 56 9.65 13.81 9.14
N TRP A 57 9.04 12.99 8.26
CA TRP A 57 9.63 11.73 7.81
C TRP A 57 10.58 11.94 6.64
N ASP A 58 11.72 11.25 6.67
CA ASP A 58 12.56 11.13 5.48
C ASP A 58 11.92 10.21 4.42
N VAL A 59 12.43 10.28 3.18
CA VAL A 59 11.92 9.49 2.04
C VAL A 59 11.94 7.98 2.31
N SER A 60 12.90 7.48 3.11
CA SER A 60 12.98 6.05 3.43
C SER A 60 11.88 5.62 4.38
N GLN A 61 11.58 6.44 5.40
CA GLN A 61 10.47 6.20 6.33
C GLN A 61 9.11 6.24 5.62
N ARG A 62 8.90 7.24 4.76
CA ARG A 62 7.69 7.34 3.92
C ARG A 62 7.54 6.12 3.02
N ALA A 63 8.63 5.70 2.37
CA ALA A 63 8.61 4.51 1.51
C ALA A 63 8.31 3.22 2.30
N GLU A 64 8.86 3.06 3.51
CA GLU A 64 8.57 1.93 4.40
C GLU A 64 7.09 1.91 4.82
N PHE A 65 6.51 3.07 5.13
CA PHE A 65 5.09 3.21 5.46
C PHE A 65 4.18 2.76 4.30
N ILE A 66 4.48 3.22 3.08
CA ILE A 66 3.75 2.83 1.86
C ILE A 66 3.90 1.32 1.65
N GLN A 67 5.13 0.81 1.72
CA GLN A 67 5.44 -0.60 1.54
C GLN A 67 4.69 -1.50 2.52
N LYS A 68 4.58 -1.11 3.80
CA LYS A 68 3.80 -1.85 4.81
C LYS A 68 2.33 -1.99 4.42
N SER A 69 1.74 -0.94 3.84
CA SER A 69 0.34 -0.96 3.38
C SER A 69 0.17 -1.88 2.16
N PHE A 70 1.18 -1.90 1.27
CA PHE A 70 1.23 -2.81 0.13
C PHE A 70 1.48 -4.27 0.53
N ASP A 71 2.34 -4.52 1.52
CA ASP A 71 2.63 -5.87 2.00
C ASP A 71 1.40 -6.52 2.68
N GLN A 72 0.58 -5.74 3.39
CA GLN A 72 -0.72 -6.21 3.91
C GLN A 72 -1.66 -6.70 2.81
N LEU A 73 -1.58 -6.12 1.60
CA LEU A 73 -2.28 -6.64 0.43
C LEU A 73 -1.63 -7.95 -0.03
N ARG A 74 -0.31 -7.98 -0.20
CA ARG A 74 0.43 -9.15 -0.71
C ARG A 74 0.30 -10.40 0.14
N GLU A 75 0.28 -10.28 1.47
CA GLU A 75 0.11 -11.42 2.39
C GLU A 75 -1.20 -12.20 2.13
N LYS A 76 -2.19 -11.55 1.51
CA LYS A 76 -3.49 -12.14 1.17
C LYS A 76 -3.59 -12.63 -0.28
N GLN A 77 -2.57 -12.41 -1.10
CA GLN A 77 -2.59 -12.68 -2.53
C GLN A 77 -1.68 -13.87 -2.91
N VAL A 78 -2.04 -14.59 -3.96
CA VAL A 78 -1.16 -15.62 -4.56
C VAL A 78 -0.10 -14.99 -5.47
N ASN A 79 1.03 -15.67 -5.69
CA ASN A 79 2.16 -15.13 -6.47
C ASN A 79 1.81 -14.51 -7.84
N LYS A 80 0.82 -15.07 -8.56
CA LYS A 80 0.37 -14.54 -9.85
C LYS A 80 -0.38 -13.21 -9.74
N GLU A 81 -1.12 -13.00 -8.64
CA GLU A 81 -1.83 -11.74 -8.37
C GLU A 81 -0.86 -10.62 -8.07
N VAL A 82 0.28 -10.92 -7.44
CA VAL A 82 1.34 -9.94 -7.17
C VAL A 82 1.92 -9.37 -8.46
N ILE A 83 2.05 -10.18 -9.52
CA ILE A 83 2.55 -9.71 -10.83
C ILE A 83 1.53 -8.77 -11.49
N VAL A 84 0.26 -9.16 -11.50
CA VAL A 84 -0.81 -8.34 -12.10
C VAL A 84 -0.94 -7.03 -11.33
N LEU A 85 -1.00 -7.08 -10.00
CA LEU A 85 -0.97 -5.92 -9.12
C LEU A 85 0.22 -5.02 -9.41
N ALA A 86 1.42 -5.59 -9.59
CA ALA A 86 2.61 -4.80 -9.83
C ALA A 86 2.57 -4.05 -11.18
N LYS A 87 1.93 -4.66 -12.17
CA LYS A 87 1.79 -4.11 -13.52
C LYS A 87 0.60 -3.16 -13.65
N THR A 88 -0.47 -3.36 -12.88
CA THR A 88 -1.63 -2.45 -12.90
C THR A 88 -1.49 -1.29 -11.91
N CYS A 89 -0.64 -1.41 -10.89
CA CYS A 89 -0.39 -0.37 -9.88
C CYS A 89 1.11 -0.03 -9.74
N PRO A 90 1.76 0.47 -10.81
CA PRO A 90 3.20 0.76 -10.80
C PRO A 90 3.61 1.74 -9.69
N GLU A 91 2.75 2.68 -9.32
CA GLU A 91 2.95 3.65 -8.23
C GLU A 91 3.01 3.01 -6.85
N LEU A 92 2.42 1.83 -6.67
CA LEU A 92 2.48 1.09 -5.41
C LEU A 92 3.72 0.18 -5.33
N VAL A 93 4.25 -0.26 -6.48
CA VAL A 93 5.45 -1.10 -6.55
C VAL A 93 6.71 -0.31 -6.30
N ASN A 94 6.75 0.92 -6.79
CA ASN A 94 7.83 1.84 -6.51
C ASN A 94 7.36 2.86 -5.47
N PRO A 95 7.46 2.55 -4.17
CA PRO A 95 6.95 3.44 -3.11
C PRO A 95 7.65 4.80 -3.10
N ARG A 96 8.81 4.95 -3.76
CA ARG A 96 9.46 6.26 -3.93
C ARG A 96 8.60 7.25 -4.70
N ILE A 97 7.79 6.77 -5.65
CA ILE A 97 6.88 7.61 -6.43
C ILE A 97 5.92 8.38 -5.51
N LEU A 98 5.42 7.72 -4.46
CA LEU A 98 4.52 8.34 -3.49
C LEU A 98 5.28 9.00 -2.32
N ALA A 99 6.52 8.58 -2.04
CA ALA A 99 7.33 9.05 -0.91
C ALA A 99 8.13 10.34 -1.19
N GLU A 100 8.42 10.63 -2.47
CA GLU A 100 9.28 11.74 -2.88
C GLU A 100 8.73 13.10 -2.46
N ASP A 101 7.42 13.31 -2.62
CA ASP A 101 6.77 14.59 -2.39
C ASP A 101 5.51 14.42 -1.50
N PRO A 102 5.35 15.24 -0.44
CA PRO A 102 4.16 15.22 0.41
C PRO A 102 2.84 15.36 -0.36
N GLU A 103 2.80 16.11 -1.46
CA GLU A 103 1.57 16.26 -2.24
C GLU A 103 1.21 14.96 -2.98
N SER A 104 2.17 14.07 -3.23
CA SER A 104 1.96 12.82 -3.95
C SER A 104 1.06 11.86 -3.16
N ILE A 105 1.29 11.70 -1.86
CA ILE A 105 0.41 10.82 -1.05
C ILE A 105 -1.03 11.37 -0.98
N SER A 106 -1.18 12.68 -0.85
CA SER A 106 -2.50 13.34 -0.86
C SER A 106 -3.22 13.18 -2.19
N LYS A 107 -2.52 13.42 -3.32
CA LYS A 107 -3.06 13.20 -4.67
C LYS A 107 -3.50 11.76 -4.88
N PHE A 108 -2.70 10.80 -4.38
CA PHE A 108 -3.04 9.38 -4.43
C PHE A 108 -4.32 9.06 -3.64
N LEU A 109 -4.38 9.47 -2.37
CA LEU A 109 -5.53 9.18 -1.49
C LEU A 109 -6.80 9.90 -1.95
N THR A 110 -6.67 11.14 -2.41
CA THR A 110 -7.77 11.90 -3.01
C THR A 110 -8.30 11.22 -4.26
N ALA A 111 -7.43 10.78 -5.17
CA ALA A 111 -7.86 10.09 -6.38
C ALA A 111 -8.60 8.79 -6.05
N ALA A 112 -8.10 8.00 -5.10
CA ALA A 112 -8.77 6.77 -4.65
C ALA A 112 -10.13 7.07 -3.99
N ALA A 113 -10.21 8.08 -3.12
CA ALA A 113 -11.43 8.46 -2.42
C ALA A 113 -12.48 9.13 -3.34
N MET A 114 -12.05 9.72 -4.47
CA MET A 114 -12.94 10.30 -5.47
C MET A 114 -13.25 9.36 -6.64
N GLY A 115 -12.62 8.17 -6.72
CA GLY A 115 -12.77 7.25 -7.85
C GLY A 115 -12.18 7.78 -9.15
N THR A 116 -11.12 8.59 -9.08
CA THR A 116 -10.48 9.23 -10.24
C THR A 116 -9.09 8.67 -10.57
N GLU A 117 -8.66 7.58 -9.91
CA GLU A 117 -7.34 6.94 -10.07
C GLU A 117 -7.06 6.35 -11.46
N ASN A 118 -8.09 6.25 -12.30
CA ASN A 118 -8.03 5.79 -13.69
C ASN A 118 -8.39 6.89 -14.70
N GLN A 119 -8.47 8.15 -14.26
CA GLN A 119 -8.76 9.28 -15.13
C GLN A 119 -7.48 9.97 -15.62
N PRO A 120 -7.52 10.68 -16.75
CA PRO A 120 -6.36 11.44 -17.26
C PRO A 120 -5.81 12.50 -16.29
N SER A 121 -6.63 12.96 -15.34
CA SER A 121 -6.22 13.89 -14.28
C SER A 121 -5.34 13.24 -13.21
N TYR A 122 -5.28 11.91 -13.13
CA TYR A 122 -4.47 11.21 -12.16
C TYR A 122 -2.98 11.40 -12.49
N PRO A 123 -2.11 11.81 -11.54
CA PRO A 123 -0.73 12.18 -11.83
C PRO A 123 0.08 11.07 -12.53
N TRP A 124 -0.22 9.82 -12.22
CA TRP A 124 0.49 8.66 -12.78
C TRP A 124 -0.27 7.95 -13.90
N PHE A 125 -1.32 8.57 -14.44
CA PHE A 125 -2.18 7.95 -15.47
C PHE A 125 -1.36 7.43 -16.66
N LYS A 126 -0.41 8.21 -17.18
CA LYS A 126 0.43 7.80 -18.31
C LYS A 126 1.20 6.51 -18.01
N GLN A 127 1.85 6.44 -16.85
CA GLN A 127 2.62 5.27 -16.42
C GLN A 127 1.71 4.04 -16.23
N VAL A 128 0.51 4.24 -15.68
CA VAL A 128 -0.50 3.18 -15.55
C VAL A 128 -0.92 2.66 -16.92
N ILE A 129 -1.25 3.53 -17.88
CA ILE A 129 -1.64 3.12 -19.24
C ILE A 129 -0.51 2.34 -19.93
N GLU A 130 0.72 2.81 -19.84
CA GLU A 130 1.89 2.16 -20.44
C GLU A 130 2.12 0.77 -19.82
N SER A 131 2.08 0.68 -18.49
CA SER A 131 2.30 -0.58 -17.76
C SER A 131 1.20 -1.60 -18.01
N VAL A 132 -0.06 -1.17 -18.04
CA VAL A 132 -1.21 -2.04 -18.39
C VAL A 132 -1.10 -2.49 -19.85
N SER A 133 -0.74 -1.60 -20.77
CA SER A 133 -0.58 -1.97 -22.19
C SER A 133 0.52 -3.02 -22.38
N GLY A 134 1.68 -2.83 -21.73
CA GLY A 134 2.77 -3.80 -21.76
C GLY A 134 2.38 -5.17 -21.17
N LEU A 135 1.66 -5.19 -20.05
CA LEU A 135 1.14 -6.45 -19.49
C LEU A 135 0.22 -7.16 -20.48
N LEU A 136 -0.64 -6.43 -21.18
CA LEU A 136 -1.57 -7.03 -22.12
C LEU A 136 -0.86 -7.61 -23.35
N ASP A 137 0.21 -6.96 -23.80
CA ASP A 137 1.08 -7.50 -24.85
C ASP A 137 1.81 -8.77 -24.38
N ASP A 138 2.33 -8.78 -23.14
CA ASP A 138 2.97 -9.96 -22.53
C ASP A 138 2.00 -11.16 -22.41
N LEU A 139 0.72 -10.90 -22.16
CA LEU A 139 -0.31 -11.93 -22.03
C LEU A 139 -0.81 -12.46 -23.39
N GLY A 140 -0.33 -11.91 -24.51
CA GLY A 140 -0.66 -12.40 -25.86
C GLY A 140 -2.12 -12.26 -26.27
N TRP A 141 -2.94 -11.53 -25.49
CA TRP A 141 -4.36 -11.28 -25.74
C TRP A 141 -5.27 -12.53 -25.83
N ASP A 142 -4.76 -13.72 -25.51
CA ASP A 142 -5.47 -15.02 -25.62
C ASP A 142 -6.35 -15.37 -24.41
N LEU A 143 -6.64 -14.37 -23.57
CA LEU A 143 -7.46 -14.51 -22.37
C LEU A 143 -8.94 -14.81 -22.66
N TRP A 144 -9.40 -14.61 -23.90
CA TRP A 144 -10.80 -14.82 -24.26
C TRP A 144 -10.90 -15.67 -25.52
N LYS A 145 -11.09 -16.98 -25.36
CA LYS A 145 -11.19 -17.91 -26.49
C LYS A 145 -12.53 -17.81 -27.24
N THR A 146 -13.56 -17.29 -26.56
CA THR A 146 -14.93 -17.14 -27.05
C THR A 146 -15.12 -15.92 -27.94
N PHE A 147 -14.35 -14.84 -27.69
CA PHE A 147 -14.35 -13.68 -28.59
C PHE A 147 -13.49 -14.00 -29.82
N THR A 148 -14.04 -13.75 -31.00
CA THR A 148 -13.32 -13.97 -32.27
C THR A 148 -12.56 -12.71 -32.69
N ASP A 149 -13.04 -11.52 -32.32
CA ASP A 149 -12.44 -10.25 -32.72
C ASP A 149 -11.46 -9.68 -31.67
N LYS A 150 -10.29 -9.23 -32.15
CA LYS A 150 -9.21 -8.71 -31.30
C LYS A 150 -9.59 -7.42 -30.56
N ALA A 151 -10.47 -6.60 -31.14
CA ALA A 151 -10.86 -5.31 -30.57
C ALA A 151 -11.71 -5.50 -29.30
N THR A 152 -12.66 -6.44 -29.32
CA THR A 152 -13.47 -6.87 -28.18
C THR A 152 -12.59 -7.47 -27.10
N LYS A 153 -11.70 -8.43 -27.43
CA LYS A 153 -10.74 -8.97 -26.46
C LYS A 153 -9.98 -7.86 -25.74
N LYS A 154 -9.46 -6.89 -26.50
CA LYS A 154 -8.73 -5.74 -25.97
C LYS A 154 -9.59 -4.86 -25.06
N LYS A 155 -10.82 -4.54 -25.49
CA LYS A 155 -11.77 -3.74 -24.72
C LYS A 155 -12.10 -4.38 -23.38
N TYR A 156 -12.52 -5.65 -23.39
CA TYR A 156 -12.96 -6.37 -22.19
C TYR A 156 -11.80 -6.62 -21.23
N THR A 157 -10.64 -7.05 -21.73
CA THR A 157 -9.45 -7.23 -20.87
C THR A 157 -9.05 -5.91 -20.21
N LYS A 158 -9.03 -4.81 -20.97
CA LYS A 158 -8.70 -3.49 -20.43
C LYS A 158 -9.67 -3.08 -19.32
N GLN A 159 -10.98 -3.21 -19.54
CA GLN A 159 -11.98 -2.88 -18.52
C GLN A 159 -11.80 -3.70 -17.24
N LEU A 160 -11.51 -5.00 -17.38
CA LEU A 160 -11.30 -5.89 -16.25
C LEU A 160 -10.04 -5.53 -15.45
N MET A 161 -8.94 -5.20 -16.14
CA MET A 161 -7.71 -4.73 -15.49
C MET A 161 -7.92 -3.43 -14.70
N PHE A 162 -8.71 -2.49 -15.23
CA PHE A 162 -9.03 -1.24 -14.52
C PHE A 162 -9.97 -1.47 -13.33
N ALA A 163 -10.97 -2.34 -13.45
CA ALA A 163 -11.82 -2.71 -12.31
C ALA A 163 -10.99 -3.36 -11.19
N GLN A 164 -10.08 -4.28 -11.54
CA GLN A 164 -9.16 -4.89 -10.60
C GLN A 164 -8.23 -3.87 -9.95
N ARG A 165 -7.67 -2.96 -10.75
CA ARG A 165 -6.80 -1.88 -10.28
C ARG A 165 -7.53 -1.01 -9.25
N THR A 166 -8.73 -0.54 -9.57
CA THR A 166 -9.55 0.27 -8.66
C THR A 166 -9.77 -0.43 -7.32
N MET A 167 -10.08 -1.73 -7.34
CA MET A 167 -10.21 -2.52 -6.12
C MET A 167 -8.92 -2.50 -5.28
N TYR A 168 -7.77 -2.79 -5.89
CA TYR A 168 -6.49 -2.79 -5.18
C TYR A 168 -6.08 -1.41 -4.66
N ILE A 169 -6.31 -0.36 -5.43
CA ILE A 169 -6.02 1.02 -5.03
C ILE A 169 -6.86 1.40 -3.81
N ASN A 170 -8.17 1.15 -3.84
CA ASN A 170 -9.05 1.44 -2.71
C ASN A 170 -8.66 0.63 -1.46
N GLN A 171 -8.27 -0.63 -1.63
CA GLN A 171 -7.81 -1.47 -0.53
C GLN A 171 -6.51 -0.94 0.10
N VAL A 172 -5.50 -0.59 -0.71
CA VAL A 172 -4.22 -0.07 -0.21
C VAL A 172 -4.38 1.31 0.41
N ALA A 173 -5.16 2.21 -0.22
CA ALA A 173 -5.49 3.52 0.33
C ALA A 173 -6.20 3.39 1.69
N THR A 174 -7.13 2.43 1.82
CA THR A 174 -7.79 2.13 3.11
C THR A 174 -6.77 1.72 4.18
N PHE A 175 -5.79 0.88 3.83
CA PHE A 175 -4.73 0.46 4.76
C PHE A 175 -3.81 1.63 5.13
N MET A 176 -3.43 2.48 4.18
CA MET A 176 -2.65 3.68 4.43
C MET A 176 -3.37 4.63 5.41
N VAL A 177 -4.63 4.95 5.14
CA VAL A 177 -5.43 5.82 6.00
C VAL A 177 -5.61 5.22 7.39
N ALA A 178 -5.84 3.90 7.49
CA ALA A 178 -5.90 3.22 8.79
C ALA A 178 -4.56 3.29 9.55
N ASN A 179 -3.43 3.13 8.86
CA ASN A 179 -2.11 3.28 9.46
C ASN A 179 -1.88 4.72 9.94
N PHE A 180 -2.23 5.73 9.15
CA PHE A 180 -2.17 7.15 9.55
C PHE A 180 -3.05 7.47 10.76
N CYS A 181 -4.31 7.00 10.79
CA CYS A 181 -5.17 7.12 11.97
C CYS A 181 -4.50 6.55 13.22
N GLY A 182 -3.80 5.44 13.06
CA GLY A 182 -2.98 4.86 14.10
C GLY A 182 -1.85 5.80 14.55
N GLU A 183 -1.08 6.36 13.62
CA GLU A 183 -0.02 7.33 13.95
C GLU A 183 -0.59 8.57 14.67
N PHE A 184 -1.72 9.12 14.20
CA PHE A 184 -2.38 10.28 14.83
C PHE A 184 -2.81 10.03 16.28
N THR A 185 -3.27 8.81 16.58
CA THR A 185 -3.80 8.45 17.91
C THR A 185 -2.72 7.91 18.84
N GLY A 186 -1.47 7.75 18.35
CA GLY A 186 -0.40 7.05 19.06
C GLY A 186 -0.70 5.57 19.33
N GLN A 187 -1.77 5.02 18.73
CA GLN A 187 -2.20 3.62 18.87
C GLN A 187 -1.81 2.76 17.65
N GLY A 188 -1.46 3.38 16.54
CA GLY A 188 -0.86 2.75 15.37
C GLY A 188 0.63 2.57 15.57
N ALA A 189 1.07 1.33 15.45
CA ALA A 189 2.48 1.01 15.57
C ALA A 189 3.29 1.53 14.37
N MET A 190 3.94 2.67 14.56
CA MET A 190 5.40 2.79 14.61
C MET A 190 5.88 2.99 16.05
N LYS A 191 6.04 1.87 16.78
CA LYS A 191 7.31 1.77 17.52
C LYS A 191 8.36 1.65 16.43
N SER A 192 9.10 2.71 16.17
CA SER A 192 10.35 2.63 15.43
C SER A 192 11.10 1.37 15.88
N ASN A 193 11.18 0.37 15.00
CA ASN A 193 12.10 -0.74 15.25
C ASN A 193 13.55 -0.27 15.07
N ALA A 194 13.73 0.93 14.48
CA ALA A 194 14.91 1.78 14.61
C ALA A 194 15.18 2.08 16.09
N GLY A 195 16.06 1.28 16.69
CA GLY A 195 16.69 1.58 17.97
C GLY A 195 18.15 1.92 17.76
N VAL A 196 18.76 2.60 18.72
CA VAL A 196 20.22 2.72 18.78
C VAL A 196 20.74 1.68 19.75
N CYS A 197 21.85 1.02 19.41
CA CYS A 197 22.46 0.05 20.30
C CYS A 197 23.04 0.78 21.51
N VAL A 198 22.61 0.43 22.72
CA VAL A 198 23.16 1.07 23.93
C VAL A 198 24.66 0.79 24.11
N HIS A 199 25.17 -0.29 23.50
CA HIS A 199 26.59 -0.67 23.57
C HIS A 199 27.45 0.01 22.50
N CYS A 200 27.05 -0.07 21.23
CA CYS A 200 27.88 0.36 20.09
C CYS A 200 27.34 1.55 19.31
N SER A 201 26.22 2.14 19.76
CA SER A 201 25.57 3.31 19.17
C SER A 201 25.17 3.20 17.70
N LYS A 202 25.22 2.00 17.10
CA LYS A 202 24.76 1.77 15.73
C LYS A 202 23.23 1.83 15.67
N PRO A 203 22.65 2.50 14.66
CA PRO A 203 21.22 2.38 14.37
C PRO A 203 20.90 0.94 13.95
N MET A 204 19.75 0.41 14.38
CA MET A 204 19.32 -0.95 14.07
C MET A 204 17.85 -1.02 13.72
N LEU A 205 17.52 -1.68 12.61
CA LEU A 205 16.14 -1.93 12.18
C LEU A 205 15.46 -3.08 12.95
N LYS A 206 16.22 -3.92 13.66
CA LYS A 206 15.71 -5.00 14.50
C LYS A 206 16.43 -4.98 15.85
N LYS A 207 15.68 -4.61 16.90
CA LYS A 207 16.22 -4.50 18.26
C LYS A 207 15.96 -5.73 19.11
N LYS A 208 17.00 -6.23 19.78
CA LYS A 208 16.89 -7.22 20.84
C LYS A 208 16.79 -6.49 22.18
N ARG A 209 15.71 -6.70 22.93
CA ARG A 209 15.53 -6.09 24.25
C ARG A 209 16.12 -6.98 25.34
N CYS A 210 16.63 -6.36 26.40
CA CYS A 210 16.92 -7.09 27.63
C CYS A 210 15.67 -7.84 28.09
N ALA A 211 15.74 -9.17 28.23
CA ALA A 211 14.59 -10.00 28.56
C ALA A 211 14.00 -9.67 29.95
N ARG A 212 14.84 -9.18 30.87
CA ARG A 212 14.47 -8.80 32.24
C ARG A 212 13.76 -7.44 32.28
N CYS A 213 14.50 -6.35 32.09
CA CYS A 213 13.95 -5.01 32.29
C CYS A 213 13.18 -4.46 31.07
N LYS A 214 13.40 -5.01 29.87
CA LYS A 214 12.83 -4.55 28.58
C LYS A 214 13.11 -3.06 28.23
N LYS A 215 13.99 -2.37 28.97
CA LYS A 215 14.28 -0.93 28.85
C LYS A 215 15.40 -0.56 27.88
N VAL A 216 16.35 -1.47 27.62
CA VAL A 216 17.51 -1.22 26.75
C VAL A 216 17.51 -2.13 25.52
N ASN A 217 18.12 -1.65 24.43
CA ASN A 217 18.11 -2.26 23.10
C ASN A 217 19.53 -2.63 22.62
N TYR A 218 19.66 -3.77 21.97
CA TYR A 218 20.92 -4.30 21.43
C TYR A 218 20.77 -4.79 20.00
N CYS A 219 21.80 -4.60 19.18
CA CYS A 219 21.82 -5.12 17.80
C CYS A 219 22.16 -6.63 17.76
N SER A 220 22.87 -7.14 18.77
CA SER A 220 23.31 -8.54 18.82
C SER A 220 23.37 -9.05 20.27
N LYS A 221 23.43 -10.38 20.42
CA LYS A 221 23.66 -11.04 21.73
C LYS A 221 25.02 -10.67 22.30
N GLU A 222 26.02 -10.49 21.44
CA GLU A 222 27.36 -10.04 21.80
C GLU A 222 27.35 -8.64 22.43
N CYS A 223 26.68 -7.66 21.80
CA CYS A 223 26.53 -6.32 22.38
C CYS A 223 25.78 -6.33 23.72
N GLN A 224 24.84 -7.27 23.92
CA GLN A 224 24.18 -7.46 25.21
C GLN A 224 25.13 -8.01 26.27
N LEU A 225 25.96 -9.00 25.92
CA LEU A 225 26.96 -9.59 26.84
C LEU A 225 28.03 -8.57 27.22
N ASN A 226 28.52 -7.79 26.26
CA ASN A 226 29.55 -6.77 26.50
C ASN A 226 29.03 -5.61 27.37
N HIS A 227 27.76 -5.24 27.25
CA HIS A 227 27.13 -4.22 28.09
C HIS A 227 26.67 -4.75 29.47
N TRP A 228 26.62 -6.07 29.68
CA TRP A 228 26.08 -6.66 30.92
C TRP A 228 26.80 -6.20 32.21
N PRO A 229 28.14 -6.07 32.27
CA PRO A 229 28.83 -5.66 33.49
C PRO A 229 28.38 -4.30 34.02
N SER A 230 28.10 -3.32 33.14
CA SER A 230 27.59 -1.99 33.52
C SER A 230 26.07 -1.96 33.67
N HIS A 231 25.33 -2.76 32.90
CA HIS A 231 23.87 -2.79 32.95
C HIS A 231 23.30 -3.51 34.19
N ARG A 232 23.97 -4.56 34.68
CA ARG A 232 23.40 -5.48 35.70
C ARG A 232 22.96 -4.80 36.99
N GLY A 233 23.65 -3.74 37.43
CA GLY A 233 23.34 -3.01 38.67
C GLY A 233 22.06 -2.17 38.59
N VAL A 234 21.67 -1.76 37.39
CA VAL A 234 20.47 -0.95 37.14
C VAL A 234 19.32 -1.75 36.51
N CYS A 235 19.55 -3.03 36.21
CA CYS A 235 18.59 -3.93 35.58
C CYS A 235 17.54 -4.41 36.60
N LYS A 236 16.38 -3.75 36.61
CA LYS A 236 15.22 -4.10 37.43
C LYS A 236 14.10 -4.64 36.54
#